data_AF-A0AAW9B8C0-F1
#
_entry.id   AF-A0AAW9B8C0-F1
#
_cell.length_a   1.000
_cell.length_b   1.000
_cell.length_c   1.000
_cell.angle_alpha   90.00
_cell.angle_beta   90.00
_cell.angle_gamma   90.00
#
_symmetry.space_group_name_H-M   'P 1'
#
loop_
_entity.id
_entity.type
_entity.pdbx_description
1 polymer ?
#
loop_
_entity_poly.entity_id
_entity_poly.type
_entity_poly.pdbx_seq_one_letter_code
_entity_poly.pdbx_strand_id
1 'polypeptide(L)'
;MSNYTLDFSGDEDFRPLAARMRPQTIEQYIGQQHILGPGKPLRRALEAGHVHSMILWGPPGTGKTTLAEVAANYANAEVERVSAVTSGV
;
A
#
# COMPACT_ATOMS: atom_id res chain seq x y z
N MET A 1 -0.86 -20.11 -34.52
CA MET A 1 -1.65 -19.16 -33.70
C MET A 1 -1.99 -19.87 -32.41
N SER A 2 -1.17 -19.69 -31.37
CA SER A 2 -1.42 -20.27 -30.05
C SER A 2 -2.54 -19.47 -29.38
N ASN A 3 -3.71 -20.09 -29.24
CA ASN A 3 -4.78 -19.55 -28.41
C ASN A 3 -4.27 -19.54 -26.97
N TYR A 4 -4.04 -18.36 -26.40
CA TYR A 4 -3.89 -18.20 -24.96
C TYR A 4 -5.26 -18.49 -24.34
N THR A 5 -5.42 -19.70 -23.81
CA THR A 5 -6.57 -20.07 -22.99
C THR A 5 -6.58 -19.14 -21.79
N LEU A 6 -7.59 -18.27 -21.69
CA LEU A 6 -7.88 -17.47 -20.50
C LEU A 6 -8.44 -18.43 -19.43
N ASP A 7 -7.57 -19.30 -18.92
CA ASP A 7 -7.88 -20.19 -17.81
C ASP A 7 -7.70 -19.39 -16.51
N PHE A 8 -8.82 -19.08 -15.84
CA PHE A 8 -8.84 -18.38 -14.56
C PHE A 8 -8.72 -19.35 -13.38
N SER A 9 -8.49 -20.64 -13.64
CA SER A 9 -8.38 -21.70 -12.65
C SER A 9 -6.97 -22.32 -12.64
N GLY A 10 -5.98 -21.62 -12.08
CA GLY A 10 -4.73 -22.32 -11.72
C GLY A 10 -3.43 -21.54 -11.54
N ASP A 11 -3.31 -20.27 -11.95
CA ASP A 11 -2.05 -19.54 -11.75
C ASP A 11 -1.96 -18.91 -10.34
N GLU A 12 -0.85 -19.17 -9.65
CA GLU A 12 -0.55 -18.78 -8.25
C GLU A 12 -0.53 -17.26 -7.97
N ASP A 13 -0.90 -16.39 -8.91
CA ASP A 13 -0.86 -14.94 -8.70
C ASP A 13 -1.96 -14.15 -9.43
N PHE A 14 -3.22 -14.55 -9.26
CA PHE A 14 -4.38 -13.75 -9.69
C PHE A 14 -4.59 -12.52 -8.79
N ARG A 15 -3.60 -11.61 -8.76
CA ARG A 15 -3.74 -10.29 -8.13
C ARG A 15 -4.16 -9.25 -9.16
N PRO A 16 -5.18 -8.40 -8.86
CA PRO A 16 -5.55 -7.29 -9.73
C PRO A 16 -4.38 -6.36 -10.00
N LEU A 17 -4.34 -5.72 -11.19
CA LEU A 17 -3.27 -4.79 -11.57
C LEU A 17 -2.99 -3.74 -10.48
N ALA A 18 -4.03 -3.18 -9.88
CA ALA A 18 -3.91 -2.19 -8.82
C ALA A 18 -3.14 -2.70 -7.59
N ALA A 19 -3.27 -3.98 -7.25
CA ALA A 19 -2.52 -4.59 -6.14
C ALA A 19 -1.05 -4.83 -6.53
N ARG A 20 -0.79 -5.26 -7.75
CA ARG A 20 0.58 -5.49 -8.26
C ARG A 20 1.38 -4.20 -8.45
N MET A 21 0.71 -3.10 -8.78
CA MET A 21 1.31 -1.79 -9.02
C MET A 21 1.54 -0.96 -7.75
N ARG A 22 1.31 -1.53 -6.56
CA ARG A 22 1.51 -0.78 -5.32
C ARG A 22 2.99 -0.45 -5.11
N PRO A 23 3.33 0.83 -4.88
CA PRO A 23 4.65 1.26 -4.43
C PRO A 23 5.17 0.43 -3.24
N GLN A 24 6.46 0.11 -3.26
CA GLN A 24 7.15 -0.56 -2.16
C GLN A 24 7.96 0.41 -1.29
N THR A 25 8.38 1.54 -1.86
CA THR A 25 9.15 2.59 -1.17
C THR A 25 8.46 3.95 -1.27
N ILE A 26 8.91 4.91 -0.46
CA ILE A 26 8.33 6.26 -0.48
C ILE A 26 8.65 7.02 -1.78
N GLU A 27 9.77 6.71 -2.42
CA GLU A 27 10.19 7.30 -3.71
C GLU A 27 9.27 6.89 -4.86
N GLN A 28 8.70 5.70 -4.79
CA GLN A 28 7.72 5.19 -5.77
C GLN A 28 6.31 5.74 -5.50
N TYR A 29 6.07 6.32 -4.33
CA TYR A 29 4.76 6.81 -3.93
C TYR A 29 4.42 8.12 -4.66
N ILE A 30 3.33 8.12 -5.41
CA ILE A 30 2.92 9.26 -6.23
C ILE A 30 1.97 10.17 -5.44
N GLY A 31 2.33 11.46 -5.34
CA GLY A 31 1.53 12.49 -4.69
C GLY A 31 1.85 12.65 -3.19
N GLN A 32 0.97 13.36 -2.47
CA GLN A 32 1.09 13.61 -1.03
C GLN A 32 2.40 14.29 -0.57
N GLN A 33 3.09 15.02 -1.45
CA GLN A 33 4.37 15.68 -1.12
C GLN A 33 4.30 16.67 0.04
N HIS A 34 3.12 17.22 0.32
CA HIS A 34 2.92 18.13 1.45
C HIS A 34 3.17 17.45 2.82
N ILE A 35 2.97 16.13 2.92
CA ILE A 35 3.24 15.30 4.10
C ILE A 35 4.42 14.33 3.94
N LEU A 36 4.69 13.87 2.71
CA LEU A 36 5.73 12.87 2.39
C LEU A 36 6.93 13.46 1.64
N GLY A 37 7.01 14.78 1.52
CA GLY A 37 8.16 15.44 0.90
C GLY A 37 9.46 15.25 1.69
N PRO A 38 10.62 15.52 1.07
CA PRO A 38 11.92 15.46 1.76
C PRO A 38 11.93 16.31 3.04
N GLY A 39 12.47 15.73 4.13
CA GLY A 39 12.58 16.40 5.42
C GLY A 39 11.26 16.53 6.20
N LYS A 40 10.11 16.12 5.66
CA LYS A 40 8.84 16.15 6.39
C LYS A 40 8.84 15.15 7.55
N PRO A 41 8.19 15.47 8.69
CA PRO A 41 8.22 14.61 9.86
C PRO A 41 7.78 13.17 9.59
N LEU A 42 6.69 12.99 8.83
CA LEU A 42 6.18 11.67 8.51
C LEU A 42 7.20 10.87 7.66
N ARG A 43 7.79 11.48 6.63
CA ARG A 43 8.83 10.81 5.83
C ARG A 43 10.02 10.41 6.70
N ARG A 44 10.52 11.29 7.56
CA ARG A 44 11.65 11.00 8.45
C ARG A 44 11.34 9.86 9.44
N ALA A 45 10.12 9.83 9.98
CA ALA A 45 9.68 8.77 10.87
C ALA A 45 9.62 7.42 10.15
N LEU A 46 9.06 7.38 8.93
CA LEU A 46 9.04 6.19 8.10
C LEU A 46 10.46 5.73 7.75
N GLU A 47 11.33 6.62 7.27
CA GLU A 47 12.73 6.30 6.93
C GLU A 47 13.54 5.78 8.13
N ALA A 48 13.18 6.19 9.36
CA ALA A 48 13.77 5.69 10.60
C ALA A 48 13.14 4.38 11.11
N GLY A 49 12.16 3.81 10.41
CA GLY A 49 11.41 2.62 10.84
C GLY A 49 10.48 2.87 12.03
N HIS A 50 10.11 4.13 12.30
CA HIS A 50 9.27 4.51 13.43
C HIS A 50 7.81 4.73 13.00
N VAL A 51 7.03 3.65 13.01
CA VAL A 51 5.60 3.69 12.64
C VAL A 51 4.74 3.83 13.90
N HIS A 52 3.98 4.92 13.97
CA HIS A 52 3.04 5.20 15.05
C HIS A 52 1.61 4.88 14.60
N SER A 53 0.69 4.74 15.56
CA SER A 53 -0.75 4.64 15.25
C SER A 53 -1.22 5.90 14.50
N MET A 54 -1.95 5.71 13.39
CA MET A 54 -2.36 6.79 12.49
C MET A 54 -3.76 6.57 11.95
N ILE A 55 -4.46 7.68 11.69
CA ILE A 55 -5.69 7.70 10.89
C ILE A 55 -5.33 8.38 9.55
N LEU A 56 -5.42 7.62 8.46
CA LEU A 56 -5.22 8.15 7.10
C LEU A 56 -6.58 8.52 6.51
N TRP A 57 -6.83 9.82 6.32
CA TRP A 57 -8.10 10.32 5.80
C TRP A 57 -7.94 10.91 4.39
N GLY A 58 -8.88 10.58 3.51
CA GLY A 58 -8.96 11.16 2.17
C GLY A 58 -9.86 10.36 1.21
N PRO A 59 -10.17 10.92 0.02
CA PRO A 59 -11.00 10.29 -1.02
C PRO A 59 -10.56 8.88 -1.41
N PRO A 60 -11.42 8.05 -2.03
CA PRO A 60 -11.01 6.75 -2.56
C PRO A 60 -9.85 6.91 -3.56
N GLY A 61 -8.91 5.95 -3.57
CA GLY A 61 -7.78 5.95 -4.51
C GLY A 61 -6.60 6.87 -4.16
N THR A 62 -6.63 7.60 -3.05
CA THR A 62 -5.51 8.51 -2.64
C THR A 62 -4.27 7.81 -2.05
N GLY A 63 -4.25 6.47 -2.04
CA GLY A 63 -3.11 5.67 -1.61
C GLY A 63 -3.01 5.35 -0.12
N LYS A 64 -4.08 5.56 0.67
CA LYS A 64 -4.11 5.25 2.12
C LYS A 64 -3.61 3.83 2.46
N THR A 65 -4.19 2.82 1.82
CA THR A 65 -3.82 1.42 2.05
C THR A 65 -2.39 1.14 1.61
N THR A 66 -1.99 1.70 0.46
CA THR A 66 -0.60 1.61 -0.04
C THR A 66 0.38 2.26 0.93
N LEU A 67 0.07 3.41 1.52
CA LEU A 67 0.95 4.09 2.47
C LEU A 67 1.15 3.27 3.75
N ALA A 68 0.12 2.57 4.22
CA ALA A 68 0.25 1.65 5.35
C ALA A 68 1.21 0.48 5.03
N GLU A 69 1.17 -0.04 3.80
CA GLU A 69 2.07 -1.12 3.35
C GLU A 69 3.51 -0.64 3.21
N VAL A 70 3.72 0.53 2.61
CA VAL A 70 5.04 1.15 2.55
C VAL A 70 5.56 1.36 3.96
N ALA A 71 4.76 1.90 4.88
CA ALA A 71 5.17 2.11 6.27
C ALA A 71 5.61 0.81 6.96
N ALA A 72 4.87 -0.28 6.76
CA ALA A 72 5.24 -1.59 7.31
C ALA A 72 6.54 -2.14 6.73
N ASN A 73 6.80 -1.94 5.43
CA ASN A 73 8.08 -2.30 4.82
C ASN A 73 9.26 -1.60 5.51
N TYR A 74 9.13 -0.29 5.79
CA TYR A 74 10.17 0.45 6.51
C TYR A 74 10.33 0.01 7.97
N ALA A 75 9.25 -0.42 8.62
CA ALA A 75 9.29 -0.95 9.99
C ALA A 75 9.69 -2.43 10.07
N ASN A 76 9.90 -3.11 8.93
CA ASN A 76 10.06 -4.57 8.86
C ASN A 76 8.95 -5.31 9.63
N ALA A 77 7.70 -4.93 9.38
CA ALA A 77 6.52 -5.43 10.08
C ALA A 77 5.54 -6.11 9.12
N GLU A 78 4.71 -7.02 9.66
CA GLU A 78 3.62 -7.64 8.92
C GLU A 78 2.38 -6.74 8.87
N VAL A 79 1.57 -6.90 7.83
CA VAL A 79 0.34 -6.12 7.61
C VAL A 79 -0.87 -7.02 7.53
N GLU A 80 -1.75 -6.89 8.52
CA GLU A 80 -3.10 -7.45 8.46
C GLU A 80 -4.11 -6.36 8.09
N ARG A 81 -5.00 -6.68 7.13
CA ARG A 81 -6.03 -5.75 6.66
C ARG A 81 -7.39 -6.21 7.13
N VAL A 82 -8.06 -5.33 7.86
CA VAL A 82 -9.44 -5.53 8.31
C VAL A 82 -10.30 -4.43 7.70
N SER A 83 -11.41 -4.80 7.08
CA SER A 83 -12.38 -3.86 6.51
C SER A 83 -13.60 -3.79 7.40
N ALA A 84 -13.93 -2.60 7.91
CA ALA A 84 -15.13 -2.40 8.72
C ALA A 84 -16.41 -2.87 7.98
N VAL A 85 -16.45 -2.73 6.66
CA VAL A 85 -17.61 -3.15 5.84
C VAL A 85 -17.85 -4.66 5.86
N THR A 86 -16.78 -5.47 5.85
CA THR A 86 -16.89 -6.94 5.80
C THR A 86 -16.79 -7.58 7.17
N SER A 87 -16.28 -6.85 8.18
CA SER A 87 -15.97 -7.41 9.50
C SER A 87 -17.12 -7.26 10.50
N GLY A 88 -18.22 -6.59 10.14
CA GLY A 88 -19.44 -6.53 10.95
C GLY A 88 -19.28 -5.84 12.31
N VAL A 89 -18.25 -5.00 12.46
CA VAL A 89 -18.01 -4.12 13.62
C VAL A 89 -18.58 -2.73 13.40
#